data_AF-G0HCN9-F1
#
_entry.id   AF-G0HCN9-F1
#
_cell.length_a   1.000
_cell.length_b   1.000
_cell.length_c   1.000
_cell.angle_alpha   90.00
_cell.angle_beta   90.00
_cell.angle_gamma   90.00
#
_symmetry.space_group_name_H-M   'P 1'
#
loop_
_entity.id
_entity.type
_entity.pdbx_description
1 polymer ?
#
loop_
_entity_poly.entity_id
_entity_poly.type
_entity_poly.pdbx_seq_one_letter_code
_entity_poly.pdbx_strand_id
1 'polypeptide(L)'
;MDLASEGHLILDIGGVSYGLPAPHDLGEDAVEDAVTLTDDRGMAVCADTDGDGHVDRLSVVGFDGSWSHWERAGKAGDTGAEPPVTPTGPTDNWTTGGWECVERGG
;
A
#
# COMPACT_ATOMS: atom_id res chain seq x y z
N MET A 1 -20.64 14.42 -17.66
CA MET A 1 -20.49 12.96 -17.63
C MET A 1 -19.54 12.70 -16.49
N ASP A 2 -20.08 12.20 -15.40
CA ASP A 2 -19.35 11.91 -14.18
C ASP A 2 -18.64 10.58 -14.41
N LEU A 3 -17.31 10.58 -14.40
CA LEU A 3 -16.53 9.34 -14.38
C LEU A 3 -16.61 8.86 -12.94
N ALA A 4 -17.74 8.25 -12.57
CA ALA A 4 -17.82 7.47 -11.36
C ALA A 4 -16.66 6.47 -11.43
N SER A 5 -15.72 6.65 -10.50
CA SER A 5 -14.74 5.70 -10.01
C SER A 5 -15.01 4.28 -10.51
N GLU A 6 -14.41 3.88 -11.65
CA GLU A 6 -14.23 2.46 -11.95
C GLU A 6 -13.60 1.85 -10.68
N GLY A 7 -14.13 0.75 -10.12
CA GLY A 7 -13.78 0.24 -8.79
C GLY A 7 -12.32 -0.17 -8.61
N HIS A 8 -11.41 0.81 -8.63
CA HIS A 8 -9.97 0.65 -8.57
C HIS A 8 -9.46 1.21 -7.25
N LEU A 9 -8.71 0.38 -6.52
CA LEU A 9 -7.99 0.84 -5.34
C LEU A 9 -7.00 1.95 -5.70
N ILE A 10 -6.90 2.96 -4.85
CA ILE A 10 -5.97 4.07 -5.00
C ILE A 10 -4.79 3.87 -4.05
N LEU A 11 -3.59 3.77 -4.62
CA LEU A 11 -2.35 3.71 -3.86
C LEU A 11 -1.68 5.09 -3.85
N ASP A 12 -1.58 5.70 -2.67
CA ASP A 12 -0.86 6.95 -2.47
C ASP A 12 0.58 6.69 -2.01
N ILE A 13 1.58 7.07 -2.80
CA ILE A 13 2.99 6.96 -2.43
C ILE A 13 3.71 8.26 -2.78
N GLY A 14 4.31 8.89 -1.77
CA GLY A 14 5.18 10.05 -1.98
C GLY A 14 4.46 11.28 -2.55
N GLY A 15 3.16 11.42 -2.26
CA GLY A 15 2.32 12.49 -2.79
C GLY A 15 1.81 12.25 -4.22
N VAL A 16 1.99 11.04 -4.75
CA VAL A 16 1.44 10.61 -6.05
C VAL A 16 0.42 9.50 -5.82
N SER A 17 -0.74 9.62 -6.47
CA SER A 17 -1.81 8.62 -6.44
C SER A 17 -1.77 7.75 -7.69
N TYR A 18 -1.82 6.44 -7.51
CA TYR A 18 -1.84 5.44 -8.57
C TYR A 18 -3.15 4.65 -8.50
N GLY A 19 -3.88 4.59 -9.62
CA GLY A 19 -4.99 3.65 -9.74
C GLY A 19 -4.45 2.23 -9.96
N LEU A 20 -4.84 1.31 -9.09
CA LEU A 20 -4.49 -0.10 -9.22
C LEU A 20 -5.42 -0.79 -10.23
N PRO A 21 -4.96 -1.82 -10.96
CA PRO A 21 -5.80 -2.48 -11.94
C PRO A 21 -7.02 -3.14 -11.29
N ALA A 22 -8.21 -2.87 -11.82
CA ALA A 22 -9.43 -3.59 -11.46
C ALA A 22 -9.40 -5.01 -12.05
N PRO A 23 -9.94 -6.04 -11.36
CA PRO A 23 -10.13 -7.34 -11.97
C PRO A 23 -11.19 -7.26 -13.06
N HIS A 24 -10.89 -7.90 -14.18
CA HIS A 24 -11.71 -7.82 -15.38
C HIS A 24 -13.09 -8.50 -15.30
N ASP A 25 -13.54 -9.03 -14.14
CA ASP A 25 -14.71 -9.93 -14.07
C ASP A 25 -15.54 -9.92 -12.78
N LEU A 26 -15.45 -8.88 -11.92
CA LEU A 26 -16.27 -8.86 -10.68
C LEU A 26 -17.64 -8.17 -10.82
N GLY A 27 -17.93 -7.60 -11.98
CA GLY A 27 -19.18 -6.87 -12.24
C GLY A 27 -19.13 -5.41 -11.82
N GLU A 28 -20.10 -4.62 -12.26
CA GLU A 28 -20.12 -3.15 -12.13
C GLU A 28 -20.19 -2.63 -10.68
N ASP A 29 -20.55 -3.50 -9.73
CA ASP A 29 -20.71 -3.18 -8.30
C ASP A 29 -19.63 -3.81 -7.39
N ALA A 30 -18.58 -4.41 -7.98
CA ALA A 30 -17.51 -4.98 -7.17
C ALA A 30 -16.62 -3.88 -6.59
N VAL A 31 -16.53 -3.88 -5.26
CA VAL A 31 -15.49 -3.14 -4.52
C VAL A 31 -14.32 -4.09 -4.31
N GLU A 32 -13.15 -3.70 -4.81
CA GLU A 32 -11.91 -4.44 -4.56
C GLU A 32 -11.33 -4.02 -3.24
N ASP A 33 -11.28 -4.94 -2.28
CA ASP A 33 -10.62 -4.68 -1.00
C ASP A 33 -9.10 -5.00 -1.08
N ALA A 34 -8.65 -5.69 -2.14
CA ALA A 34 -7.22 -5.96 -2.35
C ALA A 34 -6.82 -6.21 -3.81
N VAL A 35 -5.61 -5.77 -4.17
CA VAL A 35 -4.94 -6.04 -5.45
C VAL A 35 -3.59 -6.69 -5.22
N THR A 36 -3.29 -7.73 -6.00
CA THR A 36 -1.98 -8.37 -6.04
C THR A 36 -1.23 -7.98 -7.32
N LEU A 37 -0.08 -7.33 -7.16
CA LEU A 37 0.83 -6.95 -8.23
C LEU A 37 2.02 -7.90 -8.25
N THR A 38 2.46 -8.34 -9.42
CA THR A 38 3.63 -9.22 -9.56
C THR A 38 4.58 -8.68 -10.62
N ASP A 39 5.87 -8.91 -10.40
CA ASP A 39 6.92 -8.66 -11.37
C ASP A 39 7.99 -9.76 -11.33
N ASP A 40 9.15 -9.52 -11.95
CA ASP A 40 10.27 -10.46 -11.97
C ASP A 40 11.04 -10.53 -10.64
N ARG A 41 10.76 -9.64 -9.69
CA ARG A 41 11.41 -9.55 -8.37
C ARG A 41 10.56 -10.17 -7.28
N GLY A 42 9.23 -10.18 -7.44
CA GLY A 42 8.35 -10.74 -6.44
C GLY A 42 6.89 -10.32 -6.60
N MET A 43 6.26 -10.05 -5.47
CA MET A 43 4.85 -9.72 -5.37
C MET A 43 4.60 -8.63 -4.34
N ALA A 44 3.63 -7.77 -4.62
CA ALA A 44 3.06 -6.82 -3.67
C ALA A 44 1.55 -7.05 -3.53
N VAL A 45 1.04 -7.07 -2.31
CA VAL A 45 -0.39 -7.08 -2.01
C VAL A 45 -0.77 -5.74 -1.41
N CYS A 46 -1.69 -5.03 -2.06
CA CYS A 46 -2.24 -3.75 -1.63
C CYS A 46 -3.66 -4.00 -1.15
N ALA A 47 -4.03 -3.59 0.07
CA ALA A 47 -5.39 -3.76 0.58
C ALA A 47 -5.94 -2.46 1.18
N ASP A 48 -7.20 -2.17 0.88
CA ASP A 48 -8.05 -1.24 1.63
C ASP A 48 -8.74 -2.04 2.74
N THR A 49 -8.66 -1.55 3.98
CA THR A 49 -9.16 -2.26 5.15
C THR A 49 -10.27 -1.53 5.88
N ASP A 50 -10.59 -0.30 5.48
CA ASP A 50 -11.72 0.46 6.03
C ASP A 50 -12.75 0.92 5.00
N GLY A 51 -12.54 0.60 3.71
CA GLY A 51 -13.50 0.78 2.63
C GLY A 51 -13.56 2.21 2.09
N ASP A 52 -12.50 3.00 2.31
CA ASP A 52 -12.42 4.38 1.80
C ASP A 52 -11.93 4.46 0.34
N GLY A 53 -11.58 3.32 -0.27
CA GLY A 53 -11.07 3.18 -1.63
C GLY A 53 -9.55 3.41 -1.74
N HIS A 54 -8.87 3.73 -0.64
CA HIS A 54 -7.42 3.91 -0.59
C HIS A 54 -6.74 2.72 0.06
N VAL A 55 -5.52 2.42 -0.39
CA VAL A 55 -4.72 1.34 0.17
C VAL A 55 -4.23 1.74 1.57
N ASP A 56 -4.43 0.81 2.51
CA ASP A 56 -4.08 0.92 3.93
C ASP A 56 -2.88 0.09 4.32
N ARG A 57 -2.77 -1.07 3.67
CA ARG A 57 -1.78 -2.08 3.96
C ARG A 57 -1.08 -2.52 2.69
N LEU A 58 0.24 -2.63 2.77
CA LEU A 58 1.10 -3.12 1.71
C LEU A 58 2.00 -4.23 2.23
N SER A 59 1.91 -5.41 1.62
CA SER A 59 2.86 -6.51 1.87
C SER A 59 3.71 -6.72 0.63
N VAL A 60 5.03 -6.68 0.76
CA VAL A 60 5.98 -6.92 -0.32
C VAL A 60 6.77 -8.19 0.00
N VAL A 61 6.83 -9.12 -0.96
CA VAL A 61 7.56 -10.39 -0.84
C VAL A 61 8.48 -10.53 -2.04
N GLY A 62 9.79 -10.58 -1.80
CA GLY A 62 10.81 -10.85 -2.79
C GLY A 62 11.05 -12.34 -2.98
N PHE A 63 11.39 -12.74 -4.22
CA PHE A 63 11.76 -14.14 -4.50
C PHE A 63 13.10 -14.56 -3.89
N ASP A 64 13.88 -13.61 -3.37
CA ASP A 64 15.09 -13.85 -2.58
C ASP A 64 14.80 -14.25 -1.13
N GLY A 65 13.52 -14.34 -0.75
CA GLY A 65 13.08 -14.68 0.61
C GLY A 65 12.89 -13.46 1.51
N SER A 66 13.23 -12.26 1.04
CA SER A 66 12.94 -11.03 1.76
C SER A 66 11.44 -10.72 1.75
N TRP A 67 10.96 -10.10 2.81
CA TRP A 67 9.58 -9.62 2.89
C TRP A 67 9.46 -8.42 3.82
N SER A 68 8.43 -7.61 3.61
CA SER A 68 8.08 -6.48 4.48
C SER A 68 6.57 -6.21 4.47
N HIS A 69 6.06 -5.72 5.58
CA HIS A 69 4.69 -5.28 5.77
C HIS A 69 4.67 -3.80 6.17
N TRP A 70 3.79 -3.03 5.55
CA TRP A 70 3.68 -1.60 5.69
C TRP A 70 2.24 -1.16 5.92
N GLU A 71 2.07 -0.13 6.74
CA GLU A 71 0.78 0.52 6.99
C GLU A 71 0.85 2.01 6.61
N ARG A 72 -0.28 2.59 6.17
CA ARG A 72 -0.36 4.01 5.84
C ARG A 72 -0.12 4.87 7.09
N ALA A 73 0.92 5.70 7.04
CA ALA A 73 1.31 6.57 8.14
C ALA A 73 0.16 7.55 8.47
N GLY A 74 -0.17 7.67 9.76
CA GLY A 74 -1.26 8.51 10.24
C GLY A 74 -2.64 7.83 10.31
N LYS A 75 -2.77 6.51 10.03
CA LYS A 75 -4.00 5.74 10.34
C LYS A 75 -4.15 5.33 11.82
N ALA A 76 -3.20 5.65 12.70
CA ALA A 76 -3.36 5.50 14.15
C ALA A 76 -3.12 6.84 14.84
N GLY A 77 -4.19 7.44 15.40
CA GLY A 77 -4.15 8.53 16.39
C GLY A 77 -2.93 9.47 16.32
N ASP A 78 -3.04 10.47 15.44
CA ASP A 78 -2.46 11.81 15.55
C ASP A 78 -1.14 11.96 16.36
N THR A 79 0.00 12.12 15.68
CA THR A 79 1.06 13.02 16.15
C THR A 79 1.97 13.40 14.98
N GLY A 80 1.89 14.65 14.55
CA GLY A 80 2.67 15.23 13.45
C GLY A 80 4.19 15.10 13.65
N ALA A 81 4.77 14.02 13.14
CA ALA A 81 6.21 13.78 13.09
C ALA A 81 6.78 14.11 11.70
N GLU A 82 7.96 14.73 11.71
CA GLU A 82 8.77 15.11 10.54
C GLU A 82 9.09 13.90 9.63
N PRO A 83 9.19 14.05 8.29
CA PRO A 83 9.51 12.96 7.38
C PRO A 83 10.80 12.22 7.80
N PRO A 84 10.72 10.91 8.04
CA PRO A 84 11.88 10.13 8.47
C PRO A 84 12.95 10.00 7.38
N VAL A 85 14.20 10.09 7.85
CA VAL A 85 15.39 9.79 7.05
C VAL A 85 15.53 8.29 6.83
N THR A 86 16.03 7.89 5.65
CA THR A 86 16.29 6.48 5.31
C THR A 86 17.28 5.85 6.29
N PRO A 87 16.88 4.86 7.12
CA PRO A 87 17.81 4.22 8.04
C PRO A 87 18.69 3.19 7.32
N THR A 88 19.97 3.14 7.69
CA THR A 88 20.92 2.12 7.21
C THR A 88 21.21 1.05 8.28
N GLY A 89 20.39 0.97 9.33
CA GLY A 89 20.46 -0.02 10.41
C GLY A 89 19.05 -0.31 10.98
N PRO A 90 18.86 -1.34 11.83
CA PRO A 90 17.55 -1.68 12.40
C PRO A 90 17.15 -0.60 13.42
N THR A 91 16.53 0.46 12.93
CA THR A 91 15.78 1.43 13.72
C THR A 91 14.29 1.18 13.48
N ASP A 92 13.45 1.44 14.47
CA ASP A 92 12.02 1.08 14.40
C ASP A 92 11.17 2.01 13.50
N ASN A 93 11.74 3.07 12.93
CA ASN A 93 11.00 4.05 12.12
C ASN A 93 11.46 4.03 10.66
N TRP A 94 10.94 3.09 9.87
CA TRP A 94 11.14 3.06 8.41
C TRP A 94 9.90 3.62 7.75
N THR A 95 9.99 4.84 7.23
CA THR A 95 8.88 5.40 6.46
C THR A 95 9.28 5.75 5.05
N THR A 96 8.34 5.59 4.12
CA THR A 96 8.51 6.03 2.74
C THR A 96 7.19 6.57 2.22
N GLY A 97 7.20 7.80 1.72
CA GLY A 97 6.06 8.36 0.99
C GLY A 97 4.69 8.27 1.68
N GLY A 98 4.63 8.40 3.02
CA GLY A 98 3.39 8.27 3.79
C GLY A 98 3.06 6.85 4.27
N TRP A 99 4.04 5.93 4.23
CA TRP A 99 3.93 4.56 4.73
C TRP A 99 4.94 4.30 5.84
N GLU A 100 4.60 3.42 6.77
CA GLU A 100 5.45 2.93 7.86
C GLU A 100 5.63 1.42 7.75
N CYS A 101 6.88 0.92 7.75
CA CYS A 101 7.15 -0.52 7.77
C CYS A 101 6.95 -1.04 9.19
N VAL A 102 5.94 -1.88 9.39
CA VAL A 102 5.59 -2.44 10.70
C VAL A 102 6.29 -3.78 10.98
N GLU A 103 6.63 -4.54 9.94
CA GLU A 103 7.32 -5.82 10.09
C GLU A 103 8.15 -6.16 8.84
N ARG A 104 9.24 -6.93 8.99
CA ARG A 104 10.04 -7.43 7.86
C ARG A 104 10.92 -8.61 8.23
N GLY A 105 11.38 -9.35 7.23
CA GLY A 105 12.33 -10.44 7.40
C GLY A 105 13.03 -10.84 6.10
N GLY A 106 13.98 -11.76 6.23
CA GLY A 106 14.81 -12.28 5.14
C GLY A 106 15.92 -13.17 5.68
#